data_AF-A0A1F3XA77-F1
#
_entry.id   AF-A0A1F3XA77-F1
#
_cell.length_a   1.000
_cell.length_b   1.000
_cell.length_c   1.000
_cell.angle_alpha   90.00
_cell.angle_beta   90.00
_cell.angle_gamma   90.00
#
_symmetry.space_group_name_H-M   'P 1'
#
loop_
_entity.id
_entity.type
_entity.pdbx_description
1 polymer ?
#
loop_
_entity_poly.entity_id
_entity_poly.type
_entity_poly.pdbx_seq_one_letter_code
_entity_poly.pdbx_strand_id
1 'polypeptide(L)'
;GGLKALEAIPGVGKNIAEKIEEYLKTGKIKYYEQFKKRLPLNLKEMTSVEGMGPKKAKVLYQKLGVKDLKDLEKAAKSHQIAPLFGFGETTEKNILEGIKFLKRSKGRFLLGEILPKAQEVYDKLKNLKEVERIDLAGSLRRRKETIGDVDFLVISKNPVPVVDFFVKQTGVVKIWGQGKTKASVRIKDGFDMDMRVVPKKSYGAALQYFTGSKEHNIVTRKIAMDKGLKLSEYGLFRGQRMVASASEEDIYQALGMQYPEPEIRENQGEIEAALRHKLPELIGYQDIKGDLHCHSDWDGGKNTIEELAQATLDMGYQYLGISDHTKFLRLEHGLDEKRLTQRNKEIDKINYKLKTINYKLKVLKGAEVNILNDGLVDIKDESLRE
;
A
#
# COMPACT_ATOMS: atom_id res chain seq x y z
N GLY A 1 -5.69 -38.32 -15.55
CA GLY A 1 -6.33 -37.04 -15.93
C GLY A 1 -7.76 -37.28 -16.38
N GLY A 2 -8.55 -36.23 -16.58
CA GLY A 2 -9.96 -36.33 -17.00
C GLY A 2 -10.96 -36.45 -15.84
N LEU A 3 -12.24 -36.65 -16.16
CA LEU A 3 -13.37 -36.67 -15.20
C LEU A 3 -13.13 -37.59 -13.99
N LYS A 4 -12.62 -38.81 -14.20
CA LYS A 4 -12.30 -39.75 -13.11
C LYS A 4 -11.28 -39.20 -12.10
N ALA A 5 -10.32 -38.40 -12.55
CA ALA A 5 -9.34 -37.78 -11.66
C ALA A 5 -9.94 -36.58 -10.90
N LEU A 6 -10.90 -35.88 -11.50
CA LEU A 6 -11.65 -34.81 -10.84
C LEU A 6 -12.58 -35.37 -9.76
N GLU A 7 -13.25 -36.49 -10.03
CA GLU A 7 -14.12 -37.18 -9.07
C GLU A 7 -13.37 -37.75 -7.85
N ALA A 8 -12.06 -37.98 -7.97
CA ALA A 8 -11.22 -38.41 -6.86
C ALA A 8 -10.93 -37.27 -5.85
N ILE A 9 -11.28 -36.01 -6.18
CA ILE A 9 -11.11 -34.87 -5.28
C ILE A 9 -12.23 -34.90 -4.22
N PRO A 10 -11.91 -34.90 -2.91
CA PRO A 10 -12.92 -34.87 -1.86
C PRO A 10 -13.90 -33.71 -2.03
N GLY A 11 -15.19 -34.03 -2.06
CA GLY A 11 -16.27 -33.05 -2.29
C GLY A 11 -16.64 -32.80 -3.75
N VAL A 12 -15.96 -33.43 -4.71
CA VAL A 12 -16.24 -33.30 -6.15
C VAL A 12 -16.95 -34.57 -6.65
N GLY A 13 -18.27 -34.54 -6.72
CA GLY A 13 -19.06 -35.57 -7.40
C GLY A 13 -19.10 -35.35 -8.92
N LYS A 14 -19.67 -36.32 -9.66
CA LYS A 14 -19.81 -36.32 -11.12
C LYS A 14 -20.30 -34.97 -11.70
N ASN A 15 -21.36 -34.39 -11.13
CA ASN A 15 -21.92 -33.11 -11.57
C ASN A 15 -20.96 -31.92 -11.41
N ILE A 16 -20.06 -31.95 -10.42
CA ILE A 16 -19.07 -30.90 -10.20
C ILE A 16 -17.88 -31.14 -11.13
N ALA A 17 -17.47 -32.39 -11.30
CA ALA A 17 -16.40 -32.77 -12.24
C ALA A 17 -16.74 -32.35 -13.69
N GLU A 18 -17.98 -32.57 -14.14
CA GLU A 18 -18.46 -32.12 -15.46
C GLU A 18 -18.40 -30.60 -15.62
N LYS A 19 -18.76 -29.83 -14.59
CA LYS A 19 -18.67 -28.36 -14.60
C LYS A 19 -17.23 -27.85 -14.59
N ILE A 20 -16.34 -28.51 -13.85
CA ILE A 20 -14.90 -28.19 -13.84
C ILE A 20 -14.34 -28.43 -15.24
N GLU A 21 -14.68 -29.55 -15.87
CA GLU A 21 -14.24 -29.85 -17.24
C GLU A 21 -14.80 -28.85 -18.27
N GLU A 22 -16.09 -28.49 -18.16
CA GLU A 22 -16.71 -27.44 -18.98
C GLU A 22 -15.95 -26.11 -18.88
N TYR A 23 -15.61 -25.71 -17.65
CA TYR A 23 -14.88 -24.48 -17.40
C TYR A 23 -13.46 -24.51 -17.98
N LEU A 24 -12.74 -25.62 -17.81
CA LEU A 24 -11.38 -25.77 -18.35
C LEU A 24 -11.37 -25.74 -19.88
N LYS A 25 -12.40 -26.26 -20.55
CA LYS A 25 -12.51 -26.30 -22.01
C LYS A 25 -13.01 -24.99 -22.62
N THR A 26 -13.96 -24.32 -21.97
CA THR A 26 -14.72 -23.20 -22.57
C THR A 26 -14.49 -21.86 -21.90
N GLY A 27 -13.83 -21.85 -20.73
CA GLY A 27 -13.71 -20.68 -19.87
C GLY A 27 -15.03 -20.25 -19.20
N LYS A 28 -16.12 -20.99 -19.38
CA LYS A 28 -17.47 -20.65 -18.89
C LYS A 28 -18.19 -21.89 -18.35
N ILE A 29 -19.25 -21.67 -17.58
CA ILE A 29 -20.15 -22.73 -17.09
C ILE A 29 -21.58 -22.34 -17.50
N LYS A 30 -22.22 -23.10 -18.38
CA LYS A 30 -23.54 -22.78 -18.94
C LYS A 30 -24.60 -22.62 -17.85
N TYR A 31 -24.56 -23.46 -16.82
CA TYR A 31 -25.45 -23.35 -15.66
C TYR A 31 -25.30 -22.00 -14.94
N TYR A 32 -24.06 -21.53 -14.76
CA TYR A 32 -23.79 -20.23 -14.14
C TYR A 32 -24.31 -19.07 -14.99
N GLU A 33 -24.08 -19.11 -16.31
CA GLU A 33 -24.57 -18.07 -17.24
C GLU A 33 -26.10 -17.99 -17.28
N GLN A 34 -26.79 -19.13 -17.28
CA GLN A 34 -28.25 -19.18 -17.22
C GLN A 34 -28.78 -18.67 -15.87
N PHE A 35 -28.11 -19.01 -14.77
CA PHE A 35 -28.49 -18.52 -13.45
C PHE A 35 -28.31 -17.00 -13.32
N LYS A 36 -27.22 -16.46 -13.87
CA LYS A 36 -26.93 -15.02 -13.92
C LYS A 36 -28.01 -14.22 -14.67
N LYS A 37 -28.58 -14.78 -15.76
CA LYS A 37 -29.68 -14.16 -16.51
C LYS A 37 -31.00 -14.12 -15.73
N ARG A 38 -31.29 -15.14 -14.91
CA ARG A 38 -32.53 -15.23 -14.12
C ARG A 38 -32.54 -14.33 -12.89
N LEU A 39 -31.36 -13.91 -12.44
CA LEU A 39 -31.19 -13.12 -11.23
C LEU A 39 -30.21 -11.97 -11.54
N PRO A 40 -30.68 -10.88 -12.18
CA PRO A 40 -29.86 -9.70 -12.52
C PRO A 40 -29.57 -8.84 -11.27
N LEU A 41 -29.18 -9.52 -10.19
CA LEU A 41 -28.77 -8.98 -8.92
C LEU A 41 -27.25 -9.08 -8.89
N ASN A 42 -26.57 -8.00 -8.55
CA ASN A 42 -25.14 -8.08 -8.28
C ASN A 42 -24.90 -8.72 -6.92
N LEU A 43 -25.17 -10.03 -6.82
CA LEU A 43 -25.12 -10.77 -5.57
C LEU A 43 -23.73 -10.70 -4.95
N LYS A 44 -22.67 -10.65 -5.76
CA LYS A 44 -21.29 -10.49 -5.29
C LYS A 44 -21.11 -9.17 -4.53
N GLU A 45 -21.61 -8.08 -5.10
CA GLU A 45 -21.48 -6.75 -4.50
C GLU A 45 -22.37 -6.60 -3.26
N MET A 46 -23.60 -7.12 -3.32
CA MET A 46 -24.54 -7.15 -2.19
C MET A 46 -23.99 -7.97 -1.03
N THR A 47 -23.46 -9.17 -1.31
CA THR A 47 -22.89 -10.05 -0.28
C THR A 47 -21.53 -9.62 0.25
N SER A 48 -20.90 -8.63 -0.40
CA SER A 48 -19.73 -7.96 0.17
C SER A 48 -20.09 -7.04 1.34
N VAL A 49 -21.38 -6.64 1.46
CA VAL A 49 -21.86 -5.85 2.59
C VAL A 49 -22.00 -6.76 3.80
N GLU A 50 -21.42 -6.36 4.92
CA GLU A 50 -21.55 -7.09 6.17
C GLU A 50 -23.02 -7.25 6.59
N GLY A 51 -23.36 -8.46 7.06
CA GLY A 51 -24.74 -8.79 7.43
C GLY A 51 -25.68 -9.05 6.24
N MET A 52 -25.18 -8.98 5.00
CA MET A 52 -25.94 -9.19 3.77
C MET A 52 -25.66 -10.55 3.12
N GLY A 53 -26.26 -11.61 3.66
CA GLY A 53 -26.19 -12.94 3.04
C GLY A 53 -27.08 -13.07 1.78
N PRO A 54 -26.88 -14.11 0.95
CA PRO A 54 -27.68 -14.32 -0.26
C PRO A 54 -29.19 -14.37 -0.04
N LYS A 55 -29.64 -14.87 1.12
CA LYS A 55 -31.06 -14.90 1.51
C LYS A 55 -31.64 -13.49 1.69
N LYS A 56 -30.92 -12.62 2.41
CA LYS A 56 -31.33 -11.22 2.65
C LYS A 56 -31.30 -10.43 1.34
N ALA A 57 -30.26 -10.60 0.53
CA ALA A 57 -30.16 -9.95 -0.77
C ALA A 57 -31.34 -10.34 -1.70
N LYS A 58 -31.76 -11.61 -1.68
CA LYS A 58 -32.95 -12.08 -2.40
C LYS A 58 -34.23 -11.40 -1.91
N VAL A 59 -34.43 -11.27 -0.59
CA VAL A 59 -35.62 -10.60 -0.03
C VAL A 59 -35.66 -9.13 -0.44
N LEU A 60 -34.54 -8.42 -0.36
CA LEU A 60 -34.46 -7.01 -0.77
C LEU A 60 -34.71 -6.82 -2.26
N TYR A 61 -34.19 -7.71 -3.11
CA TYR A 61 -34.50 -7.72 -4.53
C TYR A 61 -36.00 -7.94 -4.79
N GLN A 62 -36.61 -8.92 -4.11
CA GLN A 62 -38.02 -9.27 -4.31
C GLN A 62 -39.00 -8.22 -3.77
N LYS A 63 -38.68 -7.56 -2.65
CA LYS A 63 -39.58 -6.62 -1.96
C LYS A 63 -39.36 -5.17 -2.35
N LEU A 64 -38.10 -4.78 -2.55
CA LEU A 64 -37.71 -3.38 -2.79
C LEU A 64 -37.06 -3.17 -4.15
N GLY A 65 -36.90 -4.23 -4.97
CA GLY A 65 -36.27 -4.12 -6.28
C GLY A 65 -34.78 -3.81 -6.25
N VAL A 66 -34.11 -3.95 -5.10
CA VAL A 66 -32.70 -3.62 -4.90
C VAL A 66 -31.80 -4.54 -5.72
N LYS A 67 -31.05 -3.98 -6.69
CA LYS A 67 -30.19 -4.75 -7.61
C LYS A 67 -28.70 -4.59 -7.36
N ASP A 68 -28.29 -3.47 -6.77
CA ASP A 68 -26.90 -3.10 -6.55
C ASP A 68 -26.68 -2.33 -5.23
N LEU A 69 -25.44 -1.90 -4.98
CA LEU A 69 -25.10 -1.13 -3.77
C LEU A 69 -25.77 0.24 -3.70
N LYS A 70 -26.03 0.89 -4.84
CA LYS A 70 -26.64 2.23 -4.87
C LYS A 70 -28.10 2.12 -4.42
N ASP A 71 -28.82 1.14 -4.96
CA ASP A 71 -30.19 0.84 -4.56
C ASP A 71 -30.26 0.46 -3.08
N LEU A 72 -29.32 -0.37 -2.61
CA LEU A 72 -29.26 -0.82 -1.23
C LEU A 72 -29.02 0.36 -0.26
N GLU A 73 -28.09 1.25 -0.60
CA GLU A 73 -27.81 2.43 0.20
C GLU A 73 -29.00 3.38 0.25
N LYS A 74 -29.67 3.59 -0.90
CA LYS A 74 -30.88 4.41 -0.97
C LYS A 74 -31.97 3.84 -0.08
N ALA A 75 -32.26 2.54 -0.22
CA ALA A 75 -33.27 1.85 0.58
C ALA A 75 -32.97 1.94 2.08
N ALA A 76 -31.72 1.71 2.48
CA ALA A 76 -31.27 1.78 3.87
C ALA A 76 -31.33 3.21 4.45
N LYS A 77 -30.94 4.23 3.67
CA LYS A 77 -31.04 5.66 4.09
C LYS A 77 -32.47 6.14 4.23
N SER A 78 -33.39 5.57 3.44
CA SER A 78 -34.82 5.88 3.48
C SER A 78 -35.62 5.05 4.47
N HIS A 79 -34.95 4.27 5.34
CA HIS A 79 -35.58 3.40 6.34
C HIS A 79 -36.59 2.38 5.75
N GLN A 80 -36.39 1.95 4.51
CA GLN A 80 -37.24 0.95 3.84
C GLN A 80 -36.84 -0.48 4.19
N ILE A 81 -35.65 -0.70 4.78
CA ILE A 81 -35.12 -2.03 5.07
C ILE A 81 -35.54 -2.49 6.46
N ALA A 82 -35.45 -1.63 7.48
CA ALA A 82 -35.80 -1.97 8.86
C ALA A 82 -37.22 -2.57 9.03
N PRO A 83 -38.27 -2.10 8.32
CA PRO A 83 -39.62 -2.64 8.44
C PRO A 83 -39.80 -4.06 7.86
N LEU A 84 -38.83 -4.57 7.08
CA LEU A 84 -38.93 -5.90 6.51
C LEU A 84 -38.66 -6.99 7.56
N PHE A 85 -39.47 -8.05 7.50
CA PHE A 85 -39.32 -9.21 8.37
C PHE A 85 -37.89 -9.79 8.27
N GLY A 86 -37.18 -9.85 9.40
CA GLY A 86 -35.82 -10.38 9.50
C GLY A 86 -34.68 -9.35 9.25
N PHE A 87 -35.00 -8.06 9.10
CA PHE A 87 -34.02 -6.99 8.98
C PHE A 87 -33.95 -6.14 10.27
N GLY A 88 -34.97 -5.36 10.61
CA GLY A 88 -34.93 -4.51 11.81
C GLY A 88 -33.84 -3.43 11.79
N GLU A 89 -33.86 -2.53 12.78
CA GLU A 89 -32.98 -1.34 12.82
C GLU A 89 -31.49 -1.70 12.91
N THR A 90 -31.13 -2.69 13.71
CA THR A 90 -29.74 -3.14 13.86
C THR A 90 -29.15 -3.66 12.56
N THR A 91 -29.92 -4.43 11.78
CA THR A 91 -29.42 -4.91 10.46
C THR A 91 -29.30 -3.76 9.49
N GLU A 92 -30.25 -2.82 9.45
CA GLU A 92 -30.19 -1.65 8.57
C GLU A 92 -28.96 -0.78 8.90
N LYS A 93 -28.68 -0.54 10.19
CA LYS A 93 -27.48 0.15 10.64
C LYS A 93 -26.21 -0.58 10.20
N ASN A 94 -26.13 -1.90 10.39
CA ASN A 94 -24.99 -2.70 9.96
C ASN A 94 -24.82 -2.70 8.43
N ILE A 95 -25.92 -2.66 7.67
CA ILE A 95 -25.89 -2.51 6.21
C ILE A 95 -25.31 -1.15 5.83
N LEU A 96 -25.79 -0.05 6.44
CA LEU A 96 -25.28 1.31 6.17
C LEU A 96 -23.80 1.45 6.52
N GLU A 97 -23.39 0.89 7.67
CA GLU A 97 -21.98 0.84 8.07
C GLU A 97 -21.18 0.00 7.08
N GLY A 98 -21.64 -1.21 6.71
CA GLY A 98 -21.01 -2.08 5.73
C GLY A 98 -20.85 -1.42 4.35
N ILE A 99 -21.84 -0.63 3.90
CA ILE A 99 -21.76 0.15 2.66
C ILE A 99 -20.73 1.28 2.78
N LYS A 100 -20.72 2.02 3.89
CA LYS A 100 -19.69 3.05 4.16
C LYS A 100 -18.29 2.43 4.14
N PHE A 101 -18.13 1.24 4.73
CA PHE A 101 -16.88 0.50 4.70
C PHE A 101 -16.50 0.07 3.29
N LEU A 102 -17.42 -0.48 2.48
CA LEU A 102 -17.14 -0.86 1.10
C LEU A 102 -16.72 0.33 0.23
N LYS A 103 -17.38 1.49 0.41
CA LYS A 103 -17.01 2.73 -0.28
C LYS A 103 -15.62 3.21 0.12
N ARG A 104 -15.23 3.06 1.40
CA ARG A 104 -13.87 3.35 1.88
C ARG A 104 -12.84 2.32 1.38
N SER A 105 -13.21 1.04 1.29
CA SER A 105 -12.32 -0.07 0.88
C SER A 105 -11.94 -0.07 -0.60
N LYS A 106 -12.61 0.72 -1.44
CA LYS A 106 -12.18 0.97 -2.84
C LYS A 106 -11.11 2.07 -2.94
N GLY A 107 -10.81 2.77 -1.85
CA GLY A 107 -9.80 3.81 -1.84
C GLY A 107 -8.41 3.20 -1.76
N ARG A 108 -7.53 3.59 -2.68
CA ARG A 108 -6.09 3.52 -2.43
C ARG A 108 -5.74 4.73 -1.56
N PHE A 109 -4.82 4.56 -0.63
CA PHE A 109 -4.40 5.60 0.31
C PHE A 109 -3.00 6.09 -0.03
N LEU A 110 -2.68 7.33 0.29
CA LEU A 110 -1.34 7.85 0.07
C LEU A 110 -0.32 7.16 0.97
N LEU A 111 0.87 6.88 0.43
CA LEU A 111 1.98 6.29 1.18
C LEU A 111 2.26 7.07 2.47
N GLY A 112 2.30 8.40 2.40
CA GLY A 112 2.56 9.27 3.55
C GLY A 112 1.52 9.17 4.68
N GLU A 113 0.30 8.76 4.38
CA GLU A 113 -0.75 8.59 5.38
C GLU A 113 -0.72 7.22 6.05
N ILE A 114 -0.40 6.17 5.28
CA ILE A 114 -0.40 4.79 5.78
C ILE A 114 0.92 4.41 6.43
N LEU A 115 2.06 4.81 5.88
CA LEU A 115 3.37 4.35 6.34
C LEU A 115 3.60 4.63 7.84
N PRO A 116 3.29 5.82 8.40
CA PRO A 116 3.45 6.05 9.84
C PRO A 116 2.59 5.12 10.70
N LYS A 117 1.35 4.84 10.26
CA LYS A 117 0.42 3.94 10.97
C LYS A 117 0.87 2.48 10.92
N ALA A 118 1.36 2.05 9.75
CA ALA A 118 1.96 0.73 9.59
C ALA A 118 3.22 0.58 10.45
N GLN A 119 4.04 1.64 10.54
CA GLN A 119 5.25 1.66 11.35
C GLN A 119 4.95 1.56 12.85
N GLU A 120 3.89 2.22 13.33
CA GLU A 120 3.45 2.09 14.74
C GLU A 120 3.12 0.63 15.09
N VAL A 121 2.39 -0.08 14.22
CA VAL A 121 2.04 -1.49 14.43
C VAL A 121 3.28 -2.38 14.28
N TYR A 122 4.15 -2.08 13.31
CA TYR A 122 5.42 -2.76 13.14
C TYR A 122 6.27 -2.71 14.41
N ASP A 123 6.44 -1.53 15.02
CA ASP A 123 7.26 -1.34 16.21
C ASP A 123 6.68 -2.08 17.42
N LYS A 124 5.35 -2.10 17.57
CA LYS A 124 4.68 -2.90 18.62
C LYS A 124 4.91 -4.40 18.44
N LEU A 125 4.78 -4.91 17.21
CA LEU A 125 4.99 -6.32 16.90
C LEU A 125 6.46 -6.73 17.05
N LYS A 126 7.38 -5.89 16.59
CA LYS A 126 8.84 -6.12 16.65
C LYS A 126 9.33 -6.34 18.08
N ASN A 127 8.68 -5.71 19.06
CA ASN A 127 9.06 -5.80 20.48
C ASN A 127 8.46 -7.01 21.21
N LEU A 128 7.67 -7.86 20.54
CA LEU A 128 7.17 -9.10 21.15
C LEU A 128 8.29 -10.14 21.23
N LYS A 129 8.42 -10.81 22.37
CA LYS A 129 9.43 -11.87 22.60
C LYS A 129 9.28 -13.06 21.63
N GLU A 130 8.07 -13.29 21.11
CA GLU A 130 7.79 -14.36 20.16
C GLU A 130 8.23 -14.00 18.72
N VAL A 131 8.46 -12.72 18.42
CA VAL A 131 8.84 -12.25 17.09
C VAL A 131 10.37 -12.28 16.98
N GLU A 132 10.88 -13.13 16.09
CA GLU A 132 12.30 -13.16 15.76
C GLU A 132 12.67 -12.09 14.75
N ARG A 133 11.76 -11.84 13.79
CA ARG A 133 11.90 -10.82 12.74
C ARG A 133 10.53 -10.42 12.24
N ILE A 134 10.39 -9.17 11.81
CA ILE A 134 9.21 -8.66 11.10
C ILE A 134 9.69 -7.75 9.99
N ASP A 135 9.00 -7.76 8.85
CA ASP A 135 9.21 -6.87 7.73
C ASP A 135 7.86 -6.41 7.16
N LEU A 136 7.79 -5.16 6.71
CA LEU A 136 6.69 -4.69 5.86
C LEU A 136 6.88 -5.31 4.47
N ALA A 137 5.78 -5.73 3.85
CA ALA A 137 5.77 -6.33 2.52
C ALA A 137 4.80 -5.57 1.60
N GLY A 138 4.38 -6.21 0.51
CA GLY A 138 3.40 -5.68 -0.41
C GLY A 138 3.83 -4.39 -1.11
N SER A 139 2.82 -3.63 -1.53
CA SER A 139 3.03 -2.33 -2.19
C SER A 139 3.70 -1.28 -1.29
N LEU A 140 3.55 -1.42 0.04
CA LEU A 140 4.16 -0.53 1.02
C LEU A 140 5.68 -0.64 1.01
N ARG A 141 6.21 -1.87 0.96
CA ARG A 141 7.66 -2.11 0.85
C ARG A 141 8.23 -1.59 -0.46
N ARG A 142 7.45 -1.66 -1.55
CA ARG A 142 7.86 -1.14 -2.87
C ARG A 142 7.68 0.37 -3.03
N ARG A 143 7.30 1.07 -1.95
CA ARG A 143 7.13 2.53 -1.93
C ARG A 143 6.16 3.06 -2.99
N LYS A 144 5.13 2.29 -3.35
CA LYS A 144 4.06 2.77 -4.22
C LYS A 144 3.44 4.03 -3.62
N GLU A 145 3.19 5.02 -4.47
CA GLU A 145 2.59 6.31 -4.09
C GLU A 145 1.21 6.14 -3.47
N THR A 146 0.50 5.08 -3.90
CA THR A 146 -0.79 4.68 -3.37
C THR A 146 -0.78 3.22 -2.89
N ILE A 147 -1.41 2.95 -1.75
CA ILE A 147 -1.40 1.66 -1.05
C ILE A 147 -2.83 1.15 -0.91
N GLY A 148 -3.05 -0.15 -1.13
CA GLY A 148 -4.36 -0.78 -0.92
C GLY A 148 -4.49 -1.29 0.52
N ASP A 149 -3.61 -2.21 0.87
CA ASP A 149 -3.49 -2.87 2.17
C ASP A 149 -2.03 -2.84 2.65
N VAL A 150 -1.86 -3.12 3.95
CA VAL A 150 -0.55 -3.24 4.58
C VAL A 150 -0.27 -4.70 4.88
N ASP A 151 0.82 -5.22 4.32
CA ASP A 151 1.27 -6.59 4.56
C ASP A 151 2.41 -6.64 5.58
N PHE A 152 2.27 -7.47 6.60
CA PHE A 152 3.32 -7.80 7.56
C PHE A 152 3.77 -9.25 7.37
N LEU A 153 5.08 -9.44 7.23
CA LEU A 153 5.70 -10.77 7.24
C LEU A 153 6.48 -10.95 8.54
N VAL A 154 6.17 -12.00 9.29
CA VAL A 154 6.74 -12.24 10.62
C VAL A 154 7.41 -13.61 10.68
N ILE A 155 8.59 -13.67 11.27
CA ILE A 155 9.24 -14.92 11.69
C ILE A 155 8.94 -15.16 13.16
N SER A 156 8.32 -16.30 13.47
CA SER A 156 8.12 -16.74 14.84
C SER A 156 8.09 -18.27 14.94
N LYS A 157 8.61 -18.80 16.05
CA LYS A 157 8.43 -20.21 16.44
C LYS A 157 7.09 -20.46 17.13
N ASN A 158 6.46 -19.42 17.67
CA ASN A 158 5.18 -19.48 18.36
C ASN A 158 4.20 -18.46 17.75
N PRO A 159 3.53 -18.81 16.63
CA PRO A 159 2.80 -17.84 15.83
C PRO A 159 1.47 -17.39 16.45
N VAL A 160 0.87 -18.19 17.34
CA VAL A 160 -0.47 -17.92 17.90
C VAL A 160 -0.50 -16.63 18.75
N PRO A 161 0.40 -16.43 19.74
CA PRO A 161 0.43 -15.19 20.50
C PRO A 161 0.65 -13.94 19.64
N VAL A 162 1.46 -14.04 18.58
CA VAL A 162 1.70 -12.94 17.64
C VAL A 162 0.42 -12.57 16.90
N VAL A 163 -0.31 -13.57 16.38
CA VAL A 163 -1.60 -13.37 15.72
C VAL A 163 -2.62 -12.75 16.68
N ASP A 164 -2.70 -13.27 17.90
CA ASP A 164 -3.66 -12.79 18.89
C ASP A 164 -3.37 -11.34 19.30
N PHE A 165 -2.09 -10.96 19.40
CA PHE A 165 -1.69 -9.57 19.64
C PHE A 165 -2.04 -8.67 18.45
N PHE A 166 -1.78 -9.12 17.22
CA PHE A 166 -2.09 -8.37 16.00
C PHE A 166 -3.59 -8.06 15.85
N VAL A 167 -4.47 -9.02 16.10
CA VAL A 167 -5.92 -8.78 15.97
C VAL A 167 -6.51 -7.92 17.08
N LYS A 168 -5.79 -7.75 18.19
CA LYS A 168 -6.17 -6.91 19.34
C LYS A 168 -5.57 -5.49 19.30
N GLN A 169 -4.91 -5.12 18.21
CA GLN A 169 -4.33 -3.77 18.08
C GLN A 169 -5.39 -2.67 18.21
N THR A 170 -4.99 -1.57 18.82
CA THR A 170 -5.84 -0.38 18.93
C THR A 170 -6.23 0.11 17.54
N GLY A 171 -7.53 0.33 17.34
CA GLY A 171 -8.07 0.78 16.06
C GLY A 171 -8.50 -0.34 15.12
N VAL A 172 -8.30 -1.62 15.47
CA VAL A 172 -8.98 -2.73 14.78
C VAL A 172 -10.49 -2.62 15.00
N VAL A 173 -11.24 -2.49 13.92
CA VAL A 173 -12.72 -2.43 13.95
C VAL A 173 -13.36 -3.71 13.46
N LYS A 174 -12.61 -4.56 12.75
CA LYS A 174 -13.09 -5.85 12.25
C LYS A 174 -11.95 -6.82 12.01
N ILE A 175 -12.21 -8.10 12.27
CA ILE A 175 -11.34 -9.22 11.92
C ILE A 175 -11.97 -9.94 10.72
N TRP A 176 -11.32 -9.88 9.55
CA TRP A 176 -11.77 -10.59 8.34
C TRP A 176 -11.50 -12.09 8.43
N GLY A 177 -10.37 -12.44 9.05
CA GLY A 177 -9.99 -13.82 9.28
C GLY A 177 -8.84 -13.91 10.27
N GLN A 178 -8.86 -14.96 11.08
CA GLN A 178 -7.82 -15.26 12.06
C GLN A 178 -7.55 -16.77 12.01
N GLY A 179 -6.29 -17.13 11.78
CA GLY A 179 -5.81 -18.50 11.84
C GLY A 179 -4.49 -18.57 12.60
N LYS A 180 -3.90 -19.76 12.72
CA LYS A 180 -2.68 -19.96 13.53
C LYS A 180 -1.46 -19.17 13.03
N THR A 181 -1.38 -18.89 11.72
CA THR A 181 -0.21 -18.28 11.07
C THR A 181 -0.58 -17.13 10.13
N LYS A 182 -1.84 -16.72 10.11
CA LYS A 182 -2.31 -15.63 9.27
C LYS A 182 -3.49 -14.92 9.91
N ALA A 183 -3.56 -13.61 9.72
CA ALA A 183 -4.71 -12.81 10.11
C ALA A 183 -4.89 -11.62 9.16
N SER A 184 -6.13 -11.17 9.07
CA SER A 184 -6.53 -10.03 8.25
C SER A 184 -7.50 -9.18 9.06
N VAL A 185 -7.23 -7.89 9.19
CA VAL A 185 -8.02 -6.96 10.00
C VAL A 185 -8.31 -5.67 9.24
N ARG A 186 -9.45 -5.04 9.57
CA ARG A 186 -9.77 -3.66 9.14
C ARG A 186 -9.43 -2.71 10.28
N ILE A 187 -8.75 -1.62 9.94
CA ILE A 187 -8.49 -0.52 10.86
C ILE A 187 -9.56 0.57 10.69
N LYS A 188 -9.88 1.30 11.77
CA LYS A 188 -10.86 2.41 11.81
C LYS A 188 -10.64 3.46 10.71
N ASP A 189 -9.39 3.64 10.32
CA ASP A 189 -8.93 4.55 9.25
C ASP A 189 -9.38 4.11 7.85
N GLY A 190 -9.87 2.87 7.70
CA GLY A 190 -10.53 2.40 6.49
C GLY A 190 -9.69 1.50 5.60
N PHE A 191 -8.41 1.27 5.89
CA PHE A 191 -7.56 0.31 5.17
C PHE A 191 -7.43 -1.02 5.92
N ASP A 192 -7.01 -2.05 5.19
CA ASP A 192 -6.80 -3.40 5.72
C ASP A 192 -5.32 -3.64 6.06
N MET A 193 -5.09 -4.45 7.09
CA MET A 193 -3.78 -4.96 7.45
C MET A 193 -3.81 -6.49 7.44
N ASP A 194 -2.87 -7.09 6.73
CA ASP A 194 -2.67 -8.52 6.62
C ASP A 194 -1.36 -8.93 7.29
N MET A 195 -1.38 -10.05 8.02
CA MET A 195 -0.20 -10.61 8.65
C MET A 195 0.00 -12.07 8.23
N ARG A 196 1.25 -12.42 7.94
CA ARG A 196 1.71 -13.78 7.66
C ARG A 196 2.85 -14.13 8.59
N VAL A 197 2.70 -15.23 9.34
CA VAL A 197 3.78 -15.79 10.15
C VAL A 197 4.37 -17.00 9.43
N VAL A 198 5.66 -16.95 9.14
CA VAL A 198 6.38 -17.98 8.38
C VAL A 198 7.54 -18.56 9.19
N PRO A 199 7.93 -19.82 8.94
CA PRO A 199 9.13 -20.37 9.57
C PRO A 199 10.39 -19.68 9.02
N LYS A 200 11.41 -19.52 9.86
CA LYS A 200 12.69 -18.87 9.50
C LYS A 200 13.30 -19.38 8.20
N LYS A 201 13.21 -20.70 7.96
CA LYS A 201 13.76 -21.36 6.76
C LYS A 201 13.13 -20.89 5.44
N SER A 202 11.96 -20.25 5.47
CA SER A 202 11.23 -19.79 4.28
C SER A 202 11.23 -18.27 4.15
N TYR A 203 11.97 -17.56 5.00
CA TYR A 203 11.89 -16.11 5.12
C TYR A 203 12.14 -15.38 3.80
N GLY A 204 13.29 -15.62 3.14
CA GLY A 204 13.64 -14.96 1.89
C GLY A 204 12.62 -15.20 0.77
N ALA A 205 12.16 -16.43 0.63
CA ALA A 205 11.16 -16.77 -0.38
C ALA A 205 9.78 -16.14 -0.08
N ALA A 206 9.38 -16.11 1.19
CA ALA A 206 8.14 -15.46 1.60
C ALA A 206 8.23 -13.94 1.40
N LEU A 207 9.36 -13.32 1.74
CA LEU A 207 9.55 -11.89 1.55
C LEU A 207 9.50 -11.52 0.05
N GLN A 208 10.17 -12.29 -0.81
CA GLN A 208 10.10 -12.12 -2.26
C GLN A 208 8.65 -12.22 -2.75
N TYR A 209 7.93 -13.26 -2.30
CA TYR A 209 6.56 -13.52 -2.71
C TYR A 209 5.58 -12.43 -2.26
N PHE A 210 5.60 -12.05 -0.97
CA PHE A 210 4.66 -11.07 -0.42
C PHE A 210 5.05 -9.63 -0.75
N THR A 211 6.31 -9.34 -1.08
CA THR A 211 6.71 -8.03 -1.61
C THR A 211 6.15 -7.84 -3.00
N GLY A 212 6.19 -8.86 -3.87
CA GLY A 212 5.74 -8.74 -5.24
C GLY A 212 6.61 -7.78 -6.07
N SER A 213 6.06 -7.09 -7.08
CA SER A 213 4.65 -7.10 -7.53
C SER A 213 4.17 -8.47 -8.01
N LYS A 214 2.86 -8.61 -8.27
CA LYS A 214 2.30 -9.84 -8.84
C LYS A 214 2.94 -10.15 -10.19
N GLU A 215 3.13 -9.13 -11.00
CA GLU A 215 3.72 -9.16 -12.33
C GLU A 215 5.18 -9.62 -12.26
N HIS A 216 5.96 -9.01 -11.36
CA HIS A 216 7.33 -9.44 -11.07
C HIS A 216 7.39 -10.92 -10.66
N ASN A 217 6.51 -11.34 -9.73
CA ASN A 217 6.42 -12.72 -9.27
C ASN A 217 6.04 -13.73 -10.37
N ILE A 218 5.21 -13.33 -11.34
CA ILE A 218 4.86 -14.20 -12.47
C ILE A 218 6.10 -14.50 -13.30
N VAL A 219 6.89 -13.47 -13.61
CA VAL A 219 8.07 -13.61 -14.47
C VAL A 219 9.20 -14.33 -13.75
N THR A 220 9.48 -14.03 -12.47
CA THR A 220 10.51 -14.76 -11.70
C THR A 220 10.18 -16.25 -11.53
N ARG A 221 8.90 -16.59 -11.34
CA ARG A 221 8.45 -18.00 -11.36
C ARG A 221 8.65 -18.66 -12.72
N LYS A 222 8.40 -17.95 -13.82
CA LYS A 222 8.65 -18.46 -15.17
C LYS A 222 10.14 -18.75 -15.38
N ILE A 223 11.01 -17.82 -14.99
CA ILE A 223 12.48 -18.01 -15.03
C ILE A 223 12.90 -19.23 -14.20
N ALA A 224 12.32 -19.42 -13.01
CA ALA A 224 12.57 -20.60 -12.20
C ALA A 224 12.18 -21.89 -12.94
N MET A 225 10.98 -21.92 -13.54
CA MET A 225 10.48 -23.08 -14.30
C MET A 225 11.39 -23.41 -15.49
N ASP A 226 11.83 -22.40 -16.24
CA ASP A 226 12.74 -22.57 -17.39
C ASP A 226 14.09 -23.18 -16.97
N LYS A 227 14.47 -23.03 -15.70
CA LYS A 227 15.67 -23.63 -15.08
C LYS A 227 15.40 -24.98 -14.38
N GLY A 228 14.20 -25.55 -14.53
CA GLY A 228 13.79 -26.78 -13.86
C GLY A 228 13.62 -26.62 -12.34
N LEU A 229 13.32 -25.39 -11.89
CA LEU A 229 13.11 -25.04 -10.49
C LEU A 229 11.63 -24.66 -10.24
N LYS A 230 11.21 -24.74 -8.98
CA LYS A 230 9.90 -24.29 -8.51
C LYS A 230 10.07 -23.22 -7.44
N LEU A 231 9.67 -21.99 -7.75
CA LEU A 231 9.62 -20.89 -6.77
C LEU A 231 8.23 -20.77 -6.14
N SER A 232 8.19 -20.64 -4.82
CA SER A 232 6.97 -20.51 -4.01
C SER A 232 7.24 -19.67 -2.75
N GLU A 233 6.20 -19.31 -2.00
CA GLU A 233 6.30 -18.64 -0.69
C GLU A 233 7.14 -19.41 0.34
N TYR A 234 7.40 -20.70 0.13
CA TYR A 234 8.18 -21.53 1.05
C TYR A 234 9.67 -21.66 0.71
N GLY A 235 10.06 -21.33 -0.53
CA GLY A 235 11.40 -21.60 -1.05
C GLY A 235 11.45 -21.77 -2.57
N LEU A 236 12.69 -21.87 -3.07
CA LEU A 236 13.05 -22.30 -4.41
C LEU A 236 13.51 -23.76 -4.37
N PHE A 237 12.94 -24.62 -5.20
CA PHE A 237 13.13 -26.07 -5.15
C PHE A 237 13.56 -26.66 -6.48
N ARG A 238 14.37 -27.72 -6.43
CA ARG A 238 14.61 -28.65 -7.54
C ARG A 238 14.06 -30.01 -7.13
N GLY A 239 12.91 -30.39 -7.69
CA GLY A 239 12.14 -31.53 -7.16
C GLY A 239 11.74 -31.27 -5.70
N GLN A 240 12.17 -32.14 -4.78
CA GLN A 240 11.93 -31.97 -3.34
C GLN A 240 13.07 -31.23 -2.62
N ARG A 241 14.23 -31.06 -3.26
CA ARG A 241 15.40 -30.40 -2.65
C ARG A 241 15.21 -28.89 -2.66
N MET A 242 15.33 -28.27 -1.50
CA MET A 242 15.39 -26.82 -1.37
C MET A 242 16.76 -26.31 -1.84
N VAL A 243 16.74 -25.34 -2.76
CA VAL A 243 17.93 -24.75 -3.38
C VAL A 243 18.27 -23.42 -2.73
N ALA A 244 17.26 -22.58 -2.50
CA ALA A 244 17.40 -21.28 -1.84
C ALA A 244 16.10 -20.93 -1.12
N SER A 245 16.20 -20.22 0.01
CA SER A 245 15.03 -19.83 0.81
C SER A 245 15.34 -18.86 1.96
N ALA A 246 16.60 -18.79 2.40
CA ALA A 246 16.98 -18.07 3.61
C ALA A 246 16.89 -16.55 3.44
N SER A 247 17.43 -16.01 2.34
CA SER A 247 17.37 -14.58 1.98
C SER A 247 16.72 -14.39 0.61
N GLU A 248 16.32 -13.15 0.28
CA GLU A 248 15.83 -12.85 -1.07
C GLU A 248 16.99 -12.90 -2.07
N GLU A 249 18.16 -12.42 -1.67
CA GLU A 249 19.40 -12.41 -2.42
C GLU A 249 19.76 -13.83 -2.90
N ASP A 250 19.66 -14.84 -2.02
CA ASP A 250 19.92 -16.23 -2.37
C ASP A 250 18.95 -16.73 -3.45
N ILE A 251 17.68 -16.31 -3.39
CA ILE A 251 16.67 -16.67 -4.39
C ILE A 251 17.05 -16.09 -5.75
N TYR A 252 17.33 -14.78 -5.82
CA TYR A 252 17.70 -14.14 -7.08
C TYR A 252 19.02 -14.66 -7.63
N GLN A 253 20.03 -14.88 -6.79
CA GLN A 253 21.30 -15.50 -7.18
C GLN A 253 21.09 -16.91 -7.76
N ALA A 254 20.27 -17.74 -7.12
CA ALA A 254 19.96 -19.08 -7.63
C ALA A 254 19.16 -19.04 -8.96
N LEU A 255 18.43 -17.96 -9.23
CA LEU A 255 17.80 -17.69 -10.51
C LEU A 255 18.77 -17.10 -11.54
N GLY A 256 20.01 -16.75 -11.17
CA GLY A 256 20.99 -16.08 -12.03
C GLY A 256 20.64 -14.62 -12.29
N MET A 257 20.11 -13.94 -11.29
CA MET A 257 19.72 -12.53 -11.32
C MET A 257 20.51 -11.75 -10.29
N GLN A 258 20.91 -10.53 -10.64
CA GLN A 258 21.25 -9.51 -9.64
C GLN A 258 20.02 -9.22 -8.77
N TYR A 259 20.21 -8.99 -7.47
CA TYR A 259 19.12 -8.67 -6.53
C TYR A 259 18.47 -7.33 -6.90
N PRO A 260 17.17 -7.30 -7.28
CA PRO A 260 16.45 -6.05 -7.51
C PRO A 260 15.86 -5.54 -6.20
N GLU A 261 16.15 -4.28 -5.88
CA GLU A 261 15.53 -3.62 -4.72
C GLU A 261 14.00 -3.60 -4.84
N PRO A 262 13.25 -3.67 -3.72
CA PRO A 262 11.79 -3.75 -3.73
C PRO A 262 11.09 -2.69 -4.60
N GLU A 263 11.60 -1.46 -4.58
CA GLU A 263 11.05 -0.28 -5.25
C GLU A 263 10.95 -0.45 -6.77
N ILE A 264 11.81 -1.27 -7.38
CA ILE A 264 11.86 -1.46 -8.84
C ILE A 264 11.13 -2.73 -9.31
N ARG A 265 10.53 -3.53 -8.42
CA ARG A 265 9.90 -4.82 -8.75
C ARG A 265 8.51 -4.68 -9.38
N GLU A 266 8.44 -4.00 -10.51
CA GLU A 266 7.20 -3.62 -11.20
C GLU A 266 7.08 -4.22 -12.60
N ASN A 267 8.01 -5.08 -13.01
CA ASN A 267 8.07 -5.67 -14.34
C ASN A 267 8.11 -4.60 -15.46
N GLN A 268 9.02 -3.65 -15.32
CA GLN A 268 9.22 -2.50 -16.23
C GLN A 268 10.65 -2.44 -16.80
N GLY A 269 11.35 -3.57 -16.81
CA GLY A 269 12.71 -3.70 -17.34
C GLY A 269 13.76 -4.11 -16.29
N GLU A 270 13.38 -4.14 -15.01
CA GLU A 270 14.28 -4.53 -13.92
C GLU A 270 14.71 -6.00 -14.04
N ILE A 271 13.84 -6.87 -14.56
CA ILE A 271 14.11 -8.31 -14.67
C ILE A 271 15.17 -8.56 -15.74
N GLU A 272 15.03 -7.96 -16.91
CA GLU A 272 16.00 -8.03 -18.00
C GLU A 272 17.34 -7.42 -17.60
N ALA A 273 17.32 -6.31 -16.88
CA ALA A 273 18.52 -5.68 -16.33
C ALA A 273 19.19 -6.58 -15.28
N ALA A 274 18.43 -7.18 -14.37
CA ALA A 274 18.91 -8.09 -13.34
C ALA A 274 19.55 -9.36 -13.92
N LEU A 275 18.95 -9.96 -14.96
CA LEU A 275 19.52 -11.12 -15.67
C LEU A 275 20.83 -10.78 -16.39
N ARG A 276 20.99 -9.53 -16.82
CA ARG A 276 22.23 -9.04 -17.45
C ARG A 276 23.25 -8.51 -16.43
N HIS A 277 22.93 -8.52 -15.13
CA HIS A 277 23.74 -7.90 -14.07
C HIS A 277 24.04 -6.41 -14.36
N LYS A 278 23.03 -5.68 -14.83
CA LYS A 278 23.08 -4.26 -15.19
C LYS A 278 21.93 -3.48 -14.55
N LEU A 279 21.55 -3.82 -13.31
CA LEU A 279 20.60 -2.98 -12.58
C LEU A 279 21.21 -1.58 -12.37
N PRO A 280 20.39 -0.51 -12.44
CA PRO A 280 20.84 0.82 -12.12
C PRO A 280 21.25 0.91 -10.65
N GLU A 281 22.22 1.76 -10.36
CA GLU A 281 22.47 2.20 -8.98
C GLU A 281 21.31 3.11 -8.55
N LEU A 282 20.70 2.80 -7.42
CA LEU A 282 19.59 3.57 -6.87
C LEU A 282 20.10 4.55 -5.82
N ILE A 283 19.52 5.75 -5.80
CA ILE A 283 19.75 6.72 -4.73
C ILE A 283 19.18 6.18 -3.41
N GLY A 284 19.99 6.21 -2.35
CA GLY A 284 19.59 5.88 -0.99
C GLY A 284 19.30 7.12 -0.15
N TYR A 285 18.72 6.93 1.04
CA TYR A 285 18.46 8.03 1.97
C TYR A 285 19.73 8.79 2.40
N GLN A 286 20.88 8.11 2.42
CA GLN A 286 22.17 8.72 2.77
C GLN A 286 22.76 9.59 1.65
N ASP A 287 22.28 9.44 0.41
CA ASP A 287 22.69 10.28 -0.72
C ASP A 287 21.98 11.64 -0.72
N ILE A 288 20.88 11.74 0.03
CA ILE A 288 20.12 12.98 0.22
C ILE A 288 20.88 13.89 1.19
N LYS A 289 21.44 14.97 0.65
CA LYS A 289 22.26 15.93 1.39
C LYS A 289 21.48 17.15 1.88
N GLY A 290 20.19 17.24 1.59
CA GLY A 290 19.38 18.39 1.95
C GLY A 290 18.05 18.40 1.23
N ASP A 291 17.13 19.21 1.75
CA ASP A 291 15.87 19.53 1.11
C ASP A 291 16.03 20.85 0.35
N LEU A 292 15.41 20.95 -0.84
CA LEU A 292 15.51 22.12 -1.72
C LEU A 292 14.21 22.92 -1.81
N HIS A 293 13.13 22.44 -1.17
CA HIS A 293 11.83 23.08 -1.24
C HIS A 293 11.15 23.08 0.13
N CYS A 294 11.54 24.02 0.97
CA CYS A 294 10.92 24.26 2.27
C CYS A 294 10.32 25.66 2.35
N HIS A 295 9.17 25.77 3.01
CA HIS A 295 8.46 27.03 3.25
C HIS A 295 8.68 27.47 4.69
N SER A 296 8.99 28.75 4.86
CA SER A 296 9.15 29.41 6.16
C SER A 296 7.91 30.23 6.51
N ASP A 297 7.90 30.84 7.69
CA ASP A 297 6.85 31.77 8.11
C ASP A 297 6.76 33.04 7.27
N TRP A 298 7.73 33.29 6.36
CA TRP A 298 7.70 34.41 5.43
C TRP A 298 6.51 34.37 4.45
N ASP A 299 6.06 33.19 4.02
CA ASP A 299 4.86 33.01 3.18
C ASP A 299 3.67 32.39 3.90
N GLY A 300 3.71 32.34 5.24
CA GLY A 300 2.66 31.75 6.05
C GLY A 300 2.88 30.27 6.43
N GLY A 301 4.09 29.74 6.19
CA GLY A 301 4.55 28.52 6.83
C GLY A 301 4.55 28.60 8.37
N LYS A 302 4.71 27.45 9.03
CA LYS A 302 4.63 27.36 10.51
C LYS A 302 5.94 27.68 11.22
N ASN A 303 7.07 27.58 10.52
CA ASN A 303 8.39 27.55 11.11
C ASN A 303 9.26 28.70 10.61
N THR A 304 10.07 29.26 11.50
CA THR A 304 11.08 30.25 11.11
C THR A 304 12.20 29.59 10.31
N ILE A 305 12.98 30.38 9.57
CA ILE A 305 14.14 29.85 8.84
C ILE A 305 15.17 29.26 9.81
N GLU A 306 15.36 29.86 11.00
CA GLU A 306 16.21 29.29 12.04
C GLU A 306 15.73 27.92 12.54
N GLU A 307 14.43 27.74 12.76
CA GLU A 307 13.86 26.44 13.17
C GLU A 307 14.07 25.37 12.10
N LEU A 308 13.84 25.71 10.83
CA LEU A 308 14.08 24.81 9.70
C LEU A 308 15.56 24.45 9.57
N ALA A 309 16.46 25.43 9.73
CA ALA A 309 17.90 25.21 9.70
C ALA A 309 18.34 24.27 10.84
N GLN A 310 17.77 24.42 12.04
CA GLN A 310 18.05 23.53 13.17
C GLN A 310 17.56 22.11 12.91
N ALA A 311 16.33 21.93 12.42
CA ALA A 311 15.81 20.61 12.05
C ALA A 311 16.67 19.94 10.96
N THR A 312 17.13 20.73 9.99
CA THR A 312 18.03 20.26 8.92
C THR A 312 19.37 19.77 9.47
N LEU A 313 19.93 20.46 10.48
CA LEU A 313 21.13 20.01 11.18
C LEU A 313 20.92 18.69 11.91
N ASP A 314 19.79 18.56 12.61
CA ASP A 314 19.45 17.35 13.38
C ASP A 314 19.28 16.13 12.45
N MET A 315 18.86 16.37 11.20
CA MET A 315 18.78 15.35 10.14
C MET A 315 20.13 15.00 9.51
N GLY A 316 21.20 15.75 9.82
CA GLY A 316 22.54 15.54 9.26
C GLY A 316 22.72 16.06 7.83
N TYR A 317 21.83 16.93 7.36
CA TYR A 317 21.89 17.51 6.02
C TYR A 317 22.96 18.62 5.92
N GLN A 318 23.43 18.83 4.69
CA GLN A 318 24.46 19.79 4.29
C GLN A 318 23.87 21.09 3.75
N TYR A 319 22.62 21.08 3.27
CA TYR A 319 21.94 22.29 2.79
C TYR A 319 20.43 22.27 3.05
N LEU A 320 19.85 23.47 3.06
CA LEU A 320 18.41 23.73 3.17
C LEU A 320 18.02 24.77 2.11
N GLY A 321 17.12 24.42 1.20
CA GLY A 321 16.51 25.36 0.25
C GLY A 321 15.24 25.96 0.81
N ILE A 322 15.26 27.28 1.00
CA ILE A 322 14.06 28.05 1.35
C ILE A 322 13.42 28.54 0.06
N SER A 323 12.18 28.11 -0.20
CA SER A 323 11.45 28.31 -1.46
C SER A 323 10.07 28.89 -1.20
N ASP A 324 10.00 29.96 -0.39
CA ASP A 324 8.73 30.64 -0.11
C ASP A 324 8.04 31.14 -1.38
N HIS A 325 6.70 31.16 -1.38
CA HIS A 325 5.88 31.62 -2.49
C HIS A 325 6.13 33.09 -2.84
N THR A 326 6.21 33.39 -4.13
CA THR A 326 6.12 34.76 -4.66
C THR A 326 4.67 35.14 -5.00
N LYS A 327 4.40 36.43 -5.22
CA LYS A 327 3.04 36.95 -5.38
C LYS A 327 2.43 36.71 -6.76
N PHE A 328 1.25 36.08 -6.80
CA PHE A 328 0.26 36.28 -7.87
C PHE A 328 -0.95 37.16 -7.44
N LEU A 329 -1.47 37.01 -6.21
CA LEU A 329 -2.65 37.75 -5.71
C LEU A 329 -2.41 38.35 -4.32
N ARG A 330 -2.94 39.56 -4.06
CA ARG A 330 -2.83 40.29 -2.76
C ARG A 330 -3.40 39.54 -1.54
N LEU A 331 -4.13 38.45 -1.74
CA LEU A 331 -4.77 37.65 -0.69
C LEU A 331 -3.87 36.53 -0.16
N GLU A 332 -2.80 36.19 -0.86
CA GLU A 332 -1.83 35.18 -0.44
C GLU A 332 -0.61 35.87 0.20
N HIS A 333 -0.03 35.25 1.23
CA HIS A 333 1.10 35.77 2.00
C HIS A 333 2.42 35.83 1.21
N GLY A 334 2.38 35.69 -0.12
CA GLY A 334 3.53 35.65 -1.01
C GLY A 334 4.42 36.90 -0.93
N LEU A 335 5.70 36.69 -1.25
CA LEU A 335 6.74 37.71 -1.19
C LEU A 335 6.77 38.50 -2.50
N ASP A 336 6.80 39.82 -2.40
CA ASP A 336 7.26 40.68 -3.49
C ASP A 336 8.78 40.84 -3.46
N GLU A 337 9.34 41.54 -4.43
CA GLU A 337 10.79 41.76 -4.59
C GLU A 337 11.44 42.31 -3.32
N LYS A 338 10.76 43.24 -2.63
CA LYS A 338 11.25 43.86 -1.41
C LYS A 338 11.27 42.86 -0.25
N ARG A 339 10.19 42.10 -0.07
CA ARG A 339 10.11 41.06 0.97
C ARG A 339 11.12 39.94 0.72
N LEU A 340 11.29 39.51 -0.53
CA LEU A 340 12.27 38.51 -0.92
C LEU A 340 13.71 38.96 -0.58
N THR A 341 14.04 40.20 -0.90
CA THR A 341 15.34 40.81 -0.54
C THR A 341 15.54 40.82 0.98
N GLN A 342 14.50 41.15 1.74
CA GLN A 342 14.59 41.19 3.20
C GLN A 342 14.79 39.79 3.81
N ARG A 343 14.06 38.79 3.32
CA ARG A 343 14.26 37.39 3.70
C ARG A 343 15.68 36.90 3.35
N ASN A 344 16.19 37.26 2.18
CA ASN A 344 17.55 36.89 1.77
C ASN A 344 18.61 37.45 2.75
N LYS A 345 18.40 38.66 3.28
CA LYS A 345 19.26 39.22 4.34
C LYS A 345 19.18 38.44 5.65
N GLU A 346 18.03 37.88 5.99
CA GLU A 346 17.87 36.99 7.14
C GLU A 346 18.64 35.68 6.94
N ILE A 347 18.47 35.04 5.78
CA ILE A 347 19.24 33.85 5.37
C ILE A 347 20.75 34.13 5.44
N ASP A 348 21.21 35.31 5.02
CA ASP A 348 22.62 35.69 5.11
C ASP A 348 23.11 35.80 6.56
N LYS A 349 22.29 36.37 7.47
CA LYS A 349 22.60 36.41 8.91
C LYS A 349 22.67 35.00 9.50
N ILE A 350 21.75 34.12 9.14
CA ILE A 350 21.73 32.72 9.61
C ILE A 350 22.98 31.99 9.13
N ASN A 351 23.29 32.08 7.83
CA ASN A 351 24.50 31.50 7.27
C ASN A 351 25.77 32.04 7.94
N TYR A 352 25.83 33.34 8.25
CA TYR A 352 26.95 33.93 8.98
C TYR A 352 27.10 33.34 10.39
N LYS A 353 25.98 33.21 11.13
CA LYS A 353 25.95 32.56 12.44
C LYS A 353 26.46 31.12 12.32
N LEU A 354 25.89 30.31 11.44
CA LEU A 354 26.26 28.91 11.22
C LEU A 354 27.75 28.74 10.90
N LYS A 355 28.31 29.63 10.08
CA LYS A 355 29.75 29.64 9.77
C LYS A 355 30.60 29.97 11.00
N THR A 356 30.15 30.88 11.85
CA THR A 356 30.87 31.29 13.08
C THR A 356 30.98 30.14 14.09
N ILE A 357 29.95 29.28 14.16
CA ILE A 357 29.95 28.07 15.01
C ILE A 357 30.45 26.82 14.26
N ASN A 358 31.11 26.99 13.10
CA ASN A 358 31.74 25.95 12.28
C ASN A 358 30.81 24.80 11.85
N TYR A 359 29.51 25.07 11.68
CA TYR A 359 28.59 24.12 11.09
C TYR A 359 28.68 24.15 9.56
N LYS A 360 28.59 22.98 8.93
CA LYS A 360 28.69 22.82 7.46
C LYS A 360 27.38 23.07 6.70
N LEU A 361 26.28 23.32 7.41
CA LEU A 361 24.99 23.59 6.78
C LEU A 361 25.01 24.91 6.00
N LYS A 362 24.49 24.90 4.78
CA LYS A 362 24.23 26.08 3.98
C LYS A 362 22.73 26.26 3.73
N VAL A 363 22.17 27.38 4.17
CA VAL A 363 20.81 27.79 3.80
C VAL A 363 20.88 28.50 2.44
N LEU A 364 20.11 28.01 1.47
CA LEU A 364 20.03 28.49 0.09
C LEU A 364 18.83 29.42 -0.06
N LYS A 365 19.03 30.48 -0.85
CA LYS A 365 18.01 31.46 -1.21
C LYS A 365 17.29 30.95 -2.46
N GLY A 366 16.08 30.42 -2.29
CA GLY A 366 15.20 30.01 -3.38
C GLY A 366 13.89 30.79 -3.37
N ALA A 367 13.01 30.50 -4.30
CA ALA A 367 11.65 31.03 -4.34
C ALA A 367 10.78 30.05 -5.13
N GLU A 368 9.56 29.79 -4.65
CA GLU A 368 8.56 29.10 -5.45
C GLU A 368 7.81 30.14 -6.29
N VAL A 369 8.22 30.23 -7.56
CA VAL A 369 7.76 31.28 -8.48
C VAL A 369 6.61 30.79 -9.33
N ASN A 370 5.51 31.56 -9.40
CA ASN A 370 4.36 31.20 -10.22
C ASN A 370 4.64 31.46 -11.69
N ILE A 371 4.16 30.54 -12.55
CA ILE A 371 4.14 30.72 -14.00
C ILE A 371 2.79 31.34 -14.38
N LEU A 372 2.83 32.54 -14.95
CA LEU A 372 1.69 33.32 -15.40
C LEU A 372 1.07 32.73 -16.68
N ASN A 373 -0.14 33.17 -17.01
CA ASN A 373 -0.88 32.70 -18.20
C ASN A 373 -0.16 32.98 -19.53
N ASP A 374 0.74 33.97 -19.56
CA ASP A 374 1.59 34.31 -20.71
C ASP A 374 2.94 33.56 -20.71
N GLY A 375 3.17 32.68 -19.72
CA GLY A 375 4.41 31.93 -19.54
C GLY A 375 5.53 32.72 -18.86
N LEU A 376 5.32 33.99 -18.53
CA LEU A 376 6.24 34.75 -17.70
C LEU A 376 6.14 34.32 -16.23
N VAL A 377 7.07 34.78 -15.40
CA VAL A 377 7.07 34.52 -13.96
C VAL A 377 6.55 35.72 -13.18
N ASP A 378 6.01 35.48 -11.99
CA ASP A 378 5.35 36.50 -11.15
C ASP A 378 6.31 37.38 -10.31
N ILE A 379 7.61 37.29 -10.60
CA ILE A 379 8.66 38.11 -9.98
C ILE A 379 9.65 38.59 -11.03
N LYS A 380 10.29 39.73 -10.77
CA LYS A 380 11.32 40.30 -11.66
C LYS A 380 12.63 39.53 -11.59
N ASP A 381 13.25 39.33 -12.76
CA ASP A 381 14.57 38.71 -12.90
C ASP A 381 15.64 39.35 -12.02
N GLU A 382 15.61 40.67 -11.82
CA GLU A 382 16.61 41.35 -10.99
C GLU A 382 16.59 40.85 -9.54
N SER A 383 15.43 40.44 -9.03
CA SER A 383 15.28 39.94 -7.66
C SER A 383 15.75 38.50 -7.47
N LEU A 384 15.99 37.76 -8.57
CA LEU A 384 16.49 36.39 -8.54
C LEU A 384 18.02 36.30 -8.73
N ARG A 385 18.69 37.42 -9.03
CA ARG A 385 20.15 37.46 -9.26
C ARG A 385 20.99 37.54 -7.97
N GLU A 386 20.36 37.82 -6.83
CA GLU A 386 20.99 38.02 -5.50
C GLU A 386 20.87 36.80 -4.58
#